data_AF-A0A1V5Q4J2-F1
#
_entry.id   AF-A0A1V5Q4J2-F1
#
_cell.length_a   1.000
_cell.length_b   1.000
_cell.length_c   1.000
_cell.angle_alpha   90.00
_cell.angle_beta   90.00
_cell.angle_gamma   90.00
#
_symmetry.space_group_name_H-M   'P 1'
#
loop_
_entity.id
_entity.type
_entity.pdbx_description
1 polymer ?
#
loop_
_entity_poly.entity_id
_entity_poly.type
_entity_poly.pdbx_seq_one_letter_code
_entity_poly.pdbx_strand_id
1 'polypeptide(L)'
;MFRHLGDTMKTFVRGCGSARAAVRGGRWFHLLALALMLAADAWAQGFSYDALDRLTVVRHDATRSISFGYDPDGYITNMTFTGNLPEEDADSDSMPDAWEWVYFNNLTNSATADPNQNGKNNLWEYQNGYDPLDPDSDGDGALNWDELAAGTDALDPLSVFQVSGVRFQVSGPVVEWSSATSKRYRIQRSAHLPGGFGNLLTNILATPPLNVHTDETAVGFGPWIYRVELE
;
A
#
# COMPACT_ATOMS: atom_id res chain seq x y z
N MET A 1 35.76 -3.50 2.92
CA MET A 1 34.73 -4.49 2.53
C MET A 1 33.32 -3.88 2.54
N PHE A 2 32.93 -3.12 3.57
CA PHE A 2 31.61 -2.46 3.68
C PHE A 2 31.28 -1.31 2.69
N ARG A 3 32.25 -0.76 1.95
CA ARG A 3 32.00 0.33 0.98
C ARG A 3 31.53 -0.13 -0.40
N HIS A 4 31.66 -1.41 -0.74
CA HIS A 4 31.27 -1.94 -2.07
C HIS A 4 29.80 -2.41 -2.14
N LEU A 5 29.13 -2.58 -1.00
CA LEU A 5 27.71 -2.97 -0.92
C LEU A 5 26.78 -1.85 -1.42
N GLY A 6 27.04 -0.59 -1.04
CA GLY A 6 26.18 0.54 -1.41
C GLY A 6 26.18 0.90 -2.90
N ASP A 7 27.27 0.62 -3.63
CA ASP A 7 27.36 0.92 -5.06
C ASP A 7 26.73 -0.18 -5.93
N THR A 8 26.84 -1.44 -5.51
CA THR A 8 26.25 -2.58 -6.23
C THR A 8 24.71 -2.52 -6.17
N MET A 9 24.15 -2.15 -5.01
CA MET A 9 22.71 -1.90 -4.82
C MET A 9 22.18 -0.76 -5.72
N LYS A 10 22.93 0.35 -5.88
CA LYS A 10 22.51 1.49 -6.72
C LYS A 10 22.43 1.15 -8.21
N THR A 11 23.32 0.31 -8.72
CA THR A 11 23.29 -0.13 -10.13
C THR A 11 22.15 -1.11 -10.43
N PHE A 12 21.81 -1.98 -9.48
CA PHE A 12 20.76 -2.97 -9.68
C PHE A 12 19.35 -2.32 -9.60
N VAL A 13 19.14 -1.39 -8.66
CA VAL A 13 17.89 -0.60 -8.57
C VAL A 13 17.68 0.28 -9.82
N ARG A 14 18.74 0.80 -10.44
CA ARG A 14 18.63 1.56 -11.71
C ARG A 14 18.31 0.69 -12.93
N GLY A 15 18.74 -0.57 -12.95
CA GLY A 15 18.35 -1.54 -13.99
C GLY A 15 16.92 -2.05 -13.83
N CYS A 16 16.39 -2.03 -12.61
CA CYS A 16 15.05 -2.50 -12.26
C CYS A 16 13.95 -1.42 -12.44
N GLY A 17 14.26 -0.26 -13.05
CA GLY A 17 13.28 0.77 -13.36
C GLY A 17 12.11 0.30 -14.24
N SER A 18 12.24 -0.85 -14.89
CA SER A 18 11.19 -1.54 -15.65
C SER A 18 10.32 -2.50 -14.82
N ALA A 19 10.70 -2.84 -13.58
CA ALA A 19 9.94 -3.76 -12.71
C ALA A 19 8.85 -3.05 -11.88
N ARG A 20 8.80 -1.71 -11.89
CA ARG A 20 7.71 -0.94 -11.23
C ARG A 20 6.32 -1.25 -11.79
N ALA A 21 6.21 -1.81 -12.98
CA ALA A 21 4.93 -2.13 -13.64
C ALA A 21 4.44 -3.56 -13.38
N ALA A 22 5.19 -4.38 -12.64
CA ALA A 22 5.09 -5.84 -12.72
C ALA A 22 4.35 -6.55 -11.58
N VAL A 23 3.81 -5.84 -10.59
CA VAL A 23 3.29 -6.48 -9.38
C VAL A 23 1.94 -5.89 -8.99
N ARG A 24 0.86 -6.60 -9.32
CA ARG A 24 -0.46 -6.33 -8.74
C ARG A 24 -0.50 -6.90 -7.32
N GLY A 25 -0.72 -6.03 -6.34
CA GLY A 25 -1.03 -6.38 -4.95
C GLY A 25 0.16 -6.27 -4.00
N GLY A 26 0.04 -5.40 -2.99
CA GLY A 26 1.10 -5.02 -2.05
C GLY A 26 1.82 -6.15 -1.30
N ARG A 27 1.22 -7.34 -1.18
CA ARG A 27 1.88 -8.52 -0.57
C ARG A 27 3.01 -9.09 -1.43
N TRP A 28 2.93 -8.96 -2.75
CA TRP A 28 3.93 -9.52 -3.67
C TRP A 28 5.16 -8.62 -3.84
N PHE A 29 5.00 -7.30 -3.65
CA PHE A 29 6.11 -6.35 -3.75
C PHE A 29 7.13 -6.56 -2.62
N HIS A 30 6.63 -6.83 -1.42
CA HIS A 30 7.41 -7.09 -0.21
C HIS A 30 8.18 -8.40 -0.33
N LEU A 31 7.50 -9.47 -0.75
CA LEU A 31 8.14 -10.77 -0.98
C LEU A 31 9.20 -10.67 -2.09
N LEU A 32 8.90 -9.95 -3.18
CA LEU A 32 9.81 -9.76 -4.29
C LEU A 32 11.07 -8.99 -3.90
N ALA A 33 10.92 -7.86 -3.21
CA ALA A 33 12.02 -7.06 -2.71
C ALA A 33 12.84 -7.86 -1.68
N LEU A 34 12.18 -8.52 -0.72
CA LEU A 34 12.81 -9.37 0.28
C LEU A 34 13.63 -10.50 -0.36
N ALA A 35 13.08 -11.17 -1.37
CA ALA A 35 13.76 -12.30 -1.98
C ALA A 35 14.82 -11.92 -3.02
N LEU A 36 14.68 -10.78 -3.72
CA LEU A 36 15.78 -10.23 -4.52
C LEU A 36 16.92 -9.69 -3.64
N MET A 37 16.63 -9.25 -2.41
CA MET A 37 17.67 -8.82 -1.48
C MET A 37 18.34 -9.99 -0.77
N LEU A 38 17.57 -11.01 -0.37
CA LEU A 38 18.13 -12.29 0.09
C LEU A 38 19.01 -12.97 -0.99
N ALA A 39 18.67 -12.79 -2.27
CA ALA A 39 19.55 -13.11 -3.39
C ALA A 39 20.89 -12.34 -3.34
N ALA A 40 20.87 -11.08 -2.94
CA ALA A 40 22.00 -10.17 -2.97
C ALA A 40 22.89 -10.21 -1.70
N ASP A 41 22.49 -10.96 -0.67
CA ASP A 41 23.26 -11.08 0.56
C ASP A 41 24.59 -11.81 0.36
N ALA A 42 25.58 -11.45 1.18
CA ALA A 42 26.91 -12.06 1.22
C ALA A 42 26.93 -13.55 1.66
N TRP A 43 25.76 -14.17 1.88
CA TRP A 43 25.61 -15.58 2.25
C TRP A 43 24.90 -16.43 1.19
N ALA A 44 24.48 -15.85 0.06
CA ALA A 44 23.97 -16.65 -1.06
C ALA A 44 25.11 -17.54 -1.60
N GLN A 45 24.97 -18.85 -1.39
CA GLN A 45 25.90 -19.88 -1.85
C GLN A 45 25.65 -20.29 -3.30
N GLY A 46 24.52 -19.89 -3.90
CA GLY A 46 24.26 -20.16 -5.30
C GLY A 46 22.96 -19.61 -5.85
N PHE A 47 22.94 -19.44 -7.17
CA PHE A 47 21.81 -18.96 -7.94
C PHE A 47 21.42 -20.00 -8.99
N SER A 48 20.14 -20.17 -9.23
CA SER A 48 19.60 -20.97 -10.34
C SER A 48 18.72 -20.10 -11.22
N TYR A 49 18.74 -20.37 -12.51
CA TYR A 49 17.97 -19.64 -13.52
C TYR A 49 17.16 -20.62 -14.36
N ASP A 50 16.06 -20.17 -14.97
CA ASP A 50 15.33 -20.95 -15.97
C ASP A 50 15.95 -20.81 -17.37
N ALA A 51 15.31 -21.43 -18.38
CA ALA A 51 15.75 -21.39 -19.78
C ALA A 51 15.63 -20.00 -20.44
N LEU A 52 15.02 -19.02 -19.76
CA LEU A 52 14.90 -17.64 -20.20
C LEU A 52 15.82 -16.71 -19.39
N ASP A 53 16.82 -17.27 -18.69
CA ASP A 53 17.77 -16.57 -17.83
C ASP A 53 17.12 -15.80 -16.67
N ARG A 54 15.92 -16.21 -16.22
CA ARG A 54 15.23 -15.61 -15.07
C ARG A 54 15.59 -16.35 -13.78
N LEU A 55 15.82 -15.61 -12.69
CA LEU A 55 16.27 -16.16 -11.40
C LEU A 55 15.20 -17.05 -10.76
N THR A 56 15.39 -18.36 -10.72
CA THR A 56 14.41 -19.30 -10.15
C THR A 56 14.71 -19.70 -8.72
N VAL A 57 15.97 -19.72 -8.29
CA VAL A 57 16.33 -20.09 -6.92
C VAL A 57 17.52 -19.29 -6.42
N VAL A 58 17.44 -18.82 -5.19
CA VAL A 58 18.56 -18.34 -4.38
C VAL A 58 18.79 -19.37 -3.29
N ARG A 59 20.01 -19.91 -3.21
CA ARG A 59 20.42 -20.82 -2.14
C ARG A 59 21.32 -20.09 -1.17
N HIS A 60 20.97 -20.12 0.11
CA HIS A 60 21.81 -19.59 1.18
C HIS A 60 22.62 -20.70 1.87
N ASP A 61 22.04 -21.89 2.04
CA ASP A 61 22.78 -23.07 2.50
C ASP A 61 22.12 -24.37 1.98
N ALA A 62 22.58 -25.52 2.47
CA ALA A 62 22.09 -26.84 2.07
C ALA A 62 20.59 -27.09 2.40
N THR A 63 20.01 -26.29 3.29
CA THR A 63 18.66 -26.43 3.82
C THR A 63 17.78 -25.19 3.54
N ARG A 64 18.41 -24.10 3.10
CA ARG A 64 17.81 -22.78 3.00
C ARG A 64 17.82 -22.28 1.56
N SER A 65 16.65 -22.15 0.94
CA SER A 65 16.49 -21.50 -0.37
C SER A 65 15.21 -20.71 -0.56
N ILE A 66 15.26 -19.69 -1.41
CA ILE A 66 14.08 -18.97 -1.91
C ILE A 66 13.90 -19.36 -3.36
N SER A 67 12.69 -19.75 -3.73
CA SER A 67 12.33 -20.12 -5.10
C SER A 67 11.31 -19.14 -5.65
N PHE A 68 11.43 -18.82 -6.94
CA PHE A 68 10.55 -17.93 -7.67
C PHE A 68 9.88 -18.66 -8.83
N GLY A 69 8.56 -18.50 -8.95
CA GLY A 69 7.78 -18.92 -10.11
C GLY A 69 7.40 -17.71 -10.95
N TYR A 70 7.38 -17.89 -12.27
CA TYR A 70 7.07 -16.85 -13.25
C TYR A 70 5.94 -17.28 -14.17
N ASP A 71 5.15 -16.33 -14.66
CA ASP A 71 4.24 -16.54 -15.79
C ASP A 71 4.98 -16.40 -17.15
N PRO A 72 4.30 -16.63 -18.29
CA PRO A 72 4.89 -16.46 -19.63
C PRO A 72 5.34 -15.03 -19.94
N ASP A 73 4.74 -14.02 -19.31
CA ASP A 73 5.06 -12.60 -19.55
C ASP A 73 6.25 -12.13 -18.68
N GLY A 74 6.72 -12.96 -17.74
CA GLY A 74 7.87 -12.69 -16.90
C GLY A 74 7.51 -12.11 -15.52
N TYR A 75 6.22 -12.07 -15.18
CA TYR A 75 5.78 -11.65 -13.86
C TYR A 75 5.92 -12.79 -12.86
N ILE A 76 6.32 -12.46 -11.63
CA ILE A 76 6.46 -13.44 -10.56
C ILE A 76 5.08 -13.82 -10.05
N THR A 77 4.80 -15.12 -10.06
CA THR A 77 3.51 -15.71 -9.69
C THR A 77 3.56 -16.40 -8.34
N ASN A 78 4.73 -16.86 -7.93
CA ASN A 78 4.90 -17.46 -6.62
C ASN A 78 6.31 -17.26 -6.08
N MET A 79 6.40 -17.33 -4.76
CA MET A 79 7.65 -17.31 -4.02
C MET A 79 7.56 -18.33 -2.91
N THR A 80 8.57 -19.20 -2.82
CA THR A 80 8.60 -20.28 -1.81
C THR A 80 9.89 -20.22 -1.03
N PHE A 81 9.77 -20.13 0.30
CA PHE A 81 10.89 -20.23 1.22
C PHE A 81 11.01 -21.68 1.71
N THR A 82 12.19 -22.26 1.60
CA THR A 82 12.51 -23.59 2.12
C THR A 82 13.58 -23.43 3.19
N GLY A 83 13.36 -24.05 4.35
CA GLY A 83 14.18 -23.84 5.55
C GLY A 83 13.85 -22.53 6.28
N ASN A 84 14.47 -22.31 7.42
CA ASN A 84 14.40 -21.01 8.12
C ASN A 84 15.23 -19.99 7.33
N LEU A 85 14.58 -19.31 6.38
CA LEU A 85 15.10 -18.14 5.68
C LEU A 85 14.21 -16.94 6.00
N PRO A 86 14.81 -15.78 6.26
CA PRO A 86 15.07 -15.29 7.61
C PRO A 86 13.92 -14.39 8.09
N GLU A 87 13.28 -14.81 9.16
CA GLU A 87 12.97 -13.88 10.27
C GLU A 87 14.26 -13.77 11.12
N GLU A 88 15.38 -13.36 10.50
CA GLU A 88 16.46 -12.79 11.30
C GLU A 88 15.93 -11.42 11.70
N ASP A 89 15.73 -11.31 13.00
CA ASP A 89 15.23 -10.14 13.72
C ASP A 89 16.30 -9.92 14.80
N ALA A 90 17.44 -9.40 14.34
CA ALA A 90 18.68 -9.35 15.10
C ALA A 90 18.53 -8.48 16.35
N ASP A 91 17.67 -7.47 16.29
CA ASP A 91 17.32 -6.61 17.41
C ASP A 91 16.00 -7.00 18.11
N SER A 92 15.33 -8.06 17.65
CA SER A 92 14.19 -8.73 18.28
C SER A 92 12.96 -7.85 18.44
N ASP A 93 12.70 -7.00 17.44
CA ASP A 93 11.60 -6.03 17.42
C ASP A 93 10.42 -6.44 16.53
N SER A 94 10.45 -7.68 16.02
CA SER A 94 9.44 -8.28 15.13
C SER A 94 9.43 -7.73 13.70
N MET A 95 10.46 -7.00 13.29
CA MET A 95 10.72 -6.66 11.91
C MET A 95 11.88 -7.50 11.36
N PRO A 96 11.80 -7.99 10.12
CA PRO A 96 12.92 -8.69 9.52
C PRO A 96 14.07 -7.72 9.20
N ASP A 97 15.30 -8.12 9.52
CA ASP A 97 16.55 -7.41 9.22
C ASP A 97 16.60 -6.89 7.78
N ALA A 98 16.19 -7.73 6.83
CA ALA A 98 16.20 -7.39 5.42
C ALA A 98 15.23 -6.25 5.08
N TRP A 99 14.06 -6.20 5.72
CA TRP A 99 13.10 -5.10 5.55
C TRP A 99 13.68 -3.80 6.14
N GLU A 100 14.31 -3.87 7.31
CA GLU A 100 14.97 -2.70 7.90
C GLU A 100 16.12 -2.16 7.04
N TRP A 101 16.93 -3.03 6.45
CA TRP A 101 18.00 -2.60 5.54
C TRP A 101 17.48 -1.89 4.28
N VAL A 102 16.34 -2.32 3.74
CA VAL A 102 15.71 -1.71 2.55
C VAL A 102 15.36 -0.26 2.83
N TYR A 103 14.61 -0.03 3.91
CA TYR A 103 14.02 1.26 4.19
C TYR A 103 14.94 2.17 5.00
N PHE A 104 15.72 1.62 5.91
CA PHE A 104 16.52 2.41 6.85
C PHE A 104 18.02 2.27 6.68
N ASN A 105 18.49 1.25 5.95
CA ASN A 105 19.91 0.95 5.79
C ASN A 105 20.64 0.79 7.16
N ASN A 106 19.94 0.21 8.14
CA ASN A 106 20.44 -0.20 9.47
C ASN A 106 19.45 -1.18 10.13
N LEU A 107 19.85 -1.77 11.27
CA LEU A 107 19.09 -2.75 12.08
C LEU A 107 18.72 -2.19 13.47
N THR A 108 18.43 -0.90 13.53
CA THR A 108 18.19 -0.22 14.82
C THR A 108 16.94 0.64 14.78
N ASN A 109 16.19 0.58 13.67
CA ASN A 109 14.99 1.37 13.54
C ASN A 109 13.88 0.63 14.25
N SER A 110 13.34 1.25 15.30
CA SER A 110 12.32 0.59 16.10
C SER A 110 11.06 0.30 15.28
N ALA A 111 10.50 -0.90 15.48
CA ALA A 111 9.15 -1.31 15.13
C ALA A 111 8.05 -0.33 15.55
N THR A 112 8.31 0.48 16.58
CA THR A 112 7.37 1.49 17.10
C THR A 112 7.57 2.89 16.54
N ALA A 113 8.63 3.12 15.76
CA ALA A 113 8.86 4.41 15.12
C ALA A 113 7.84 4.66 14.00
N ASP A 114 7.53 5.93 13.78
CA ASP A 114 6.66 6.44 12.73
C ASP A 114 7.44 7.51 11.94
N PRO A 115 8.30 7.11 10.99
CA PRO A 115 9.18 8.02 10.26
C PRO A 115 8.42 8.96 9.31
N ASN A 116 7.31 8.47 8.73
CA ASN A 116 6.50 9.22 7.78
C ASN A 116 5.41 10.09 8.45
N GLN A 117 5.24 9.96 9.78
CA GLN A 117 4.34 10.74 10.63
C GLN A 117 2.85 10.62 10.27
N ASN A 118 2.44 9.46 9.75
CA ASN A 118 1.04 9.18 9.41
C ASN A 118 0.24 8.56 10.57
N GLY A 119 0.87 8.36 11.74
CA GLY A 119 0.26 7.74 12.92
C GLY A 119 0.31 6.21 12.89
N LYS A 120 1.02 5.59 11.95
CA LYS A 120 1.31 4.17 11.87
C LYS A 120 2.79 3.94 12.08
N ASN A 121 3.11 2.84 12.75
CA ASN A 121 4.48 2.50 13.04
C ASN A 121 5.06 1.56 11.97
N ASN A 122 6.38 1.44 11.95
CA ASN A 122 7.13 0.57 11.06
C ASN A 122 6.59 -0.88 11.03
N LEU A 123 6.22 -1.44 12.19
CA LEU A 123 5.66 -2.79 12.26
C LEU A 123 4.32 -2.91 11.53
N TRP A 124 3.45 -1.90 11.65
CA TRP A 124 2.18 -1.86 10.93
C TRP A 124 2.41 -1.77 9.42
N GLU A 125 3.33 -0.89 8.99
CA GLU A 125 3.67 -0.71 7.57
C GLU A 125 4.24 -2.01 6.99
N TYR A 126 5.15 -2.68 7.72
CA TYR A 126 5.66 -4.01 7.36
C TYR A 126 4.54 -5.05 7.22
N GLN A 127 3.63 -5.14 8.20
CA GLN A 127 2.56 -6.14 8.21
C GLN A 127 1.53 -5.92 7.09
N ASN A 128 1.31 -4.68 6.67
CA ASN A 128 0.35 -4.32 5.63
C ASN A 128 0.98 -4.18 4.24
N GLY A 129 2.31 -4.16 4.17
CA GLY A 129 3.05 -4.09 2.93
C GLY A 129 3.05 -2.69 2.32
N TYR A 130 3.39 -1.70 3.14
CA TYR A 130 3.52 -0.29 2.77
C TYR A 130 4.92 0.24 3.08
N ASP A 131 5.29 1.37 2.47
CA ASP A 131 6.59 2.01 2.68
C ASP A 131 6.58 2.81 4.00
N PRO A 132 7.43 2.46 5.00
CA PRO A 132 7.50 3.17 6.27
C PRO A 132 8.04 4.61 6.16
N LEU A 133 8.56 5.00 5.00
CA LEU A 133 9.03 6.35 4.70
C LEU A 133 8.04 7.15 3.84
N ASP A 134 7.01 6.51 3.29
CA ASP A 134 6.05 7.15 2.39
C ASP A 134 4.60 6.91 2.86
N PRO A 135 3.90 7.95 3.35
CA PRO A 135 2.58 7.77 3.91
C PRO A 135 1.47 7.66 2.84
N ASP A 136 1.78 7.93 1.57
CA ASP A 136 0.88 7.97 0.40
C ASP A 136 1.62 7.37 -0.81
N SER A 137 1.53 6.03 -0.94
CA SER A 137 2.41 5.25 -1.83
C SER A 137 2.16 5.49 -3.32
N ASP A 138 0.97 5.95 -3.70
CA ASP A 138 0.63 6.26 -5.08
C ASP A 138 0.54 7.77 -5.39
N GLY A 139 0.61 8.61 -4.35
CA GLY A 139 0.73 10.06 -4.45
C GLY A 139 -0.57 10.76 -4.83
N ASP A 140 -1.72 10.14 -4.55
CA ASP A 140 -3.04 10.71 -4.88
C ASP A 140 -3.59 11.66 -3.81
N GLY A 141 -2.91 11.75 -2.66
CA GLY A 141 -3.24 12.59 -1.52
C GLY A 141 -4.05 11.89 -0.42
N ALA A 142 -4.42 10.62 -0.60
CA ALA A 142 -4.97 9.77 0.45
C ALA A 142 -3.84 8.99 1.15
N LEU A 143 -3.96 8.80 2.47
CA LEU A 143 -2.98 8.02 3.22
C LEU A 143 -3.24 6.52 3.01
N ASN A 144 -2.17 5.71 2.91
CA ASN A 144 -2.26 4.25 2.73
C ASN A 144 -3.25 3.58 3.72
N TRP A 145 -3.27 4.05 4.96
CA TRP A 145 -4.20 3.56 5.99
C TRP A 145 -5.65 3.98 5.76
N ASP A 146 -5.89 5.23 5.36
CA ASP A 146 -7.24 5.73 5.11
C ASP A 146 -7.87 5.01 3.93
N GLU A 147 -7.06 4.67 2.93
CA GLU A 147 -7.45 3.86 1.79
C GLU A 147 -7.78 2.41 2.17
N LEU A 148 -6.92 1.78 2.98
CA LEU A 148 -7.22 0.45 3.53
C LEU A 148 -8.53 0.46 4.33
N ALA A 149 -8.73 1.50 5.15
CA ALA A 149 -9.94 1.69 5.91
C ALA A 149 -11.16 1.92 4.99
N ALA A 150 -11.01 2.67 3.91
CA ALA A 150 -12.05 2.90 2.91
C ALA A 150 -12.30 1.69 2.00
N GLY A 151 -11.38 0.73 1.96
CA GLY A 151 -11.44 -0.43 1.06
C GLY A 151 -11.01 -0.10 -0.37
N THR A 152 -10.14 0.90 -0.52
CA THR A 152 -9.47 1.24 -1.78
C THR A 152 -8.05 0.66 -1.84
N ASP A 153 -7.39 0.77 -2.99
CA ASP A 153 -6.05 0.24 -3.26
C ASP A 153 -5.00 1.36 -3.26
N ALA A 154 -4.18 1.42 -2.21
CA ALA A 154 -3.17 2.46 -1.99
C ALA A 154 -1.96 2.42 -2.93
N LEU A 155 -2.01 1.58 -3.96
CA LEU A 155 -1.03 1.51 -5.04
C LEU A 155 -1.64 1.88 -6.40
N ASP A 156 -2.92 2.26 -6.43
CA ASP A 156 -3.65 2.67 -7.62
C ASP A 156 -4.25 4.07 -7.40
N PRO A 157 -3.63 5.13 -7.96
CA PRO A 157 -4.04 6.52 -7.70
C PRO A 157 -5.42 6.87 -8.30
N LEU A 158 -6.09 5.93 -8.97
CA LEU A 158 -7.48 6.06 -9.42
C LEU A 158 -8.47 5.40 -8.46
N SER A 159 -7.99 4.54 -7.56
CA SER A 159 -8.78 3.88 -6.54
C SER A 159 -8.77 4.72 -5.26
N VAL A 160 -9.56 5.81 -5.23
CA VAL A 160 -9.58 6.73 -4.08
C VAL A 160 -10.99 6.96 -3.53
N PHE A 161 -11.10 7.04 -2.20
CA PHE A 161 -12.35 7.42 -1.55
C PHE A 161 -12.56 8.94 -1.61
N GLN A 162 -13.47 9.36 -2.48
CA GLN A 162 -13.76 10.78 -2.66
C GLN A 162 -15.22 11.03 -3.02
N VAL A 163 -15.67 12.26 -2.75
CA VAL A 163 -16.91 12.79 -3.34
C VAL A 163 -16.61 13.10 -4.81
N SER A 164 -17.13 12.28 -5.72
CA SER A 164 -16.88 12.38 -7.15
C SER A 164 -17.68 13.51 -7.81
N GLY A 165 -18.75 13.98 -7.17
CA GLY A 165 -19.51 15.12 -7.67
C GLY A 165 -20.66 15.56 -6.78
N VAL A 166 -20.96 16.85 -6.86
CA VAL A 166 -22.23 17.42 -6.40
C VAL A 166 -22.89 18.10 -7.58
N ARG A 167 -24.01 17.56 -8.06
CA ARG A 167 -24.83 18.20 -9.11
C ARG A 167 -26.14 18.70 -8.54
N PHE A 168 -26.80 19.62 -9.23
CA PHE A 168 -28.11 20.12 -8.82
C PHE A 168 -29.19 19.59 -9.76
N GLN A 169 -30.29 19.13 -9.19
CA GLN A 169 -31.52 18.80 -9.93
C GLN A 169 -32.71 19.50 -9.27
N VAL A 170 -33.90 19.38 -9.88
CA VAL A 170 -35.11 20.07 -9.42
C VAL A 170 -35.47 19.69 -7.97
N SER A 171 -35.23 18.44 -7.58
CA SER A 171 -35.50 17.95 -6.22
C SER A 171 -34.39 18.26 -5.20
N GLY A 172 -33.29 18.88 -5.60
CA GLY A 172 -32.20 19.27 -4.69
C GLY A 172 -30.79 18.88 -5.18
N PRO A 173 -29.75 19.10 -4.37
CA PRO A 173 -28.39 18.65 -4.66
C PRO A 173 -28.28 17.12 -4.62
N VAL A 174 -27.55 16.55 -5.57
CA VAL A 174 -27.22 15.13 -5.65
C VAL A 174 -25.74 14.97 -5.40
N VAL A 175 -25.41 14.21 -4.36
CA VAL A 175 -24.04 13.90 -3.94
C VAL A 175 -23.70 12.50 -4.42
N GLU A 176 -22.56 12.37 -5.08
CA GLU A 176 -21.99 11.10 -5.55
C GLU A 176 -20.62 10.88 -4.93
N TRP A 177 -20.32 9.65 -4.52
CA TRP A 177 -19.05 9.30 -3.91
C TRP A 177 -18.64 7.85 -4.18
N SER A 178 -17.32 7.62 -4.19
CA SER A 178 -16.72 6.29 -4.32
C SER A 178 -17.23 5.35 -3.23
N SER A 179 -17.58 4.12 -3.59
CA SER A 179 -18.18 3.15 -2.69
C SER A 179 -17.51 1.78 -2.76
N ALA A 180 -17.20 1.22 -1.59
CA ALA A 180 -16.54 -0.06 -1.44
C ALA A 180 -17.42 -1.06 -0.68
N THR A 181 -17.34 -2.34 -1.06
CA THR A 181 -18.18 -3.41 -0.51
C THR A 181 -18.06 -3.49 1.01
N SER A 182 -19.17 -3.78 1.70
CA SER A 182 -19.24 -3.96 3.15
C SER A 182 -18.88 -2.71 3.97
N LYS A 183 -18.81 -1.52 3.35
CA LYS A 183 -18.68 -0.24 4.05
C LYS A 183 -20.04 0.40 4.31
N ARG A 184 -20.03 1.35 5.24
CA ARG A 184 -21.15 2.24 5.54
C ARG A 184 -20.68 3.67 5.52
N TYR A 185 -21.59 4.57 5.16
CA TYR A 185 -21.28 5.98 5.00
C TYR A 185 -22.27 6.85 5.76
N ARG A 186 -21.80 8.04 6.14
CA ARG A 186 -22.67 9.17 6.46
C ARG A 186 -22.43 10.33 5.51
N ILE A 187 -23.52 11.01 5.17
CA ILE A 187 -23.48 12.30 4.50
C ILE A 187 -23.75 13.36 5.55
N GLN A 188 -22.91 14.40 5.53
CA GLN A 188 -23.10 15.56 6.37
C GLN A 188 -23.13 16.82 5.52
N ARG A 189 -23.88 17.81 5.98
CA ARG A 189 -24.07 19.08 5.28
C ARG A 189 -23.76 20.25 6.20
N SER A 190 -23.12 21.26 5.64
CA SER A 190 -22.99 22.59 6.22
C SER A 190 -23.60 23.64 5.29
N ALA A 191 -24.13 24.71 5.88
CA ALA A 191 -24.70 25.85 5.15
C ALA A 191 -23.65 26.94 4.84
N HIS A 192 -22.47 26.88 5.46
CA HIS A 192 -21.35 27.81 5.24
C HIS A 192 -20.11 27.30 5.97
N LEU A 193 -18.91 27.64 5.48
CA LEU A 193 -17.66 27.42 6.23
C LEU A 193 -17.29 28.70 7.01
N PRO A 194 -16.72 28.58 8.23
CA PRO A 194 -16.35 27.36 8.95
C PRO A 194 -17.49 26.77 9.82
N GLY A 195 -18.76 27.02 9.47
CA GLY A 195 -19.91 26.47 10.18
C GLY A 195 -19.88 24.94 10.25
N GLY A 196 -20.43 24.39 11.34
CA GLY A 196 -20.39 22.95 11.61
C GLY A 196 -21.17 22.10 10.61
N PHE A 197 -20.75 20.85 10.46
CA PHE A 197 -21.44 19.85 9.66
C PHE A 197 -22.49 19.11 10.51
N GLY A 198 -23.73 19.10 10.04
CA GLY A 198 -24.81 18.29 10.60
C GLY A 198 -24.98 16.99 9.82
N ASN A 199 -25.32 15.91 10.51
CA ASN A 199 -25.69 14.65 9.85
C ASN A 199 -26.95 14.85 9.01
N LEU A 200 -26.85 14.58 7.71
CA LEU A 200 -28.01 14.52 6.81
C LEU A 200 -28.58 13.10 6.80
N LEU A 201 -27.71 12.12 6.60
CA LEU A 201 -28.07 10.71 6.58
C LEU A 201 -26.89 9.88 7.10
N THR A 202 -27.17 8.87 7.91
CA THR A 202 -26.19 7.96 8.50
C THR A 202 -26.53 6.52 8.13
N ASN A 203 -25.61 5.60 8.38
CA ASN A 203 -25.76 4.17 8.18
C ASN A 203 -26.11 3.79 6.73
N ILE A 204 -25.62 4.57 5.77
CA ILE A 204 -25.86 4.34 4.34
C ILE A 204 -25.05 3.13 3.90
N LEU A 205 -25.73 2.10 3.43
CA LEU A 205 -25.08 0.91 2.90
C LEU A 205 -24.32 1.23 1.60
N ALA A 206 -23.13 0.64 1.47
CA ALA A 206 -22.38 0.71 0.23
C ALA A 206 -23.13 0.10 -0.96
N THR A 207 -23.09 0.80 -2.10
CA THR A 207 -23.51 0.32 -3.41
C THR A 207 -22.34 0.49 -4.41
N PRO A 208 -21.31 -0.37 -4.35
CA PRO A 208 -20.15 -0.23 -5.22
C PRO A 208 -20.53 -0.22 -6.72
N PRO A 209 -19.80 0.51 -7.56
CA PRO A 209 -18.62 1.31 -7.24
C PRO A 209 -18.97 2.74 -6.75
N LEU A 210 -20.23 3.15 -6.81
CA LEU A 210 -20.65 4.53 -6.58
C LEU A 210 -21.97 4.57 -5.80
N ASN A 211 -21.97 5.29 -4.68
CA ASN A 211 -23.21 5.66 -4.02
C ASN A 211 -23.68 7.03 -4.52
N VAL A 212 -25.01 7.20 -4.55
CA VAL A 212 -25.67 8.43 -4.96
C VAL A 212 -26.77 8.76 -3.95
N HIS A 213 -26.86 10.02 -3.53
CA HIS A 213 -27.92 10.49 -2.64
C HIS A 213 -28.44 11.87 -3.08
N THR A 214 -29.76 12.04 -3.08
CA THR A 214 -30.40 13.34 -3.32
C THR A 214 -30.79 13.96 -1.98
N ASP A 215 -30.28 15.16 -1.70
CA ASP A 215 -30.68 15.97 -0.55
C ASP A 215 -31.95 16.77 -0.88
N GLU A 216 -33.10 16.18 -0.61
CA GLU A 216 -34.42 16.82 -0.80
C GLU A 216 -34.73 17.89 0.26
N THR A 217 -33.87 18.03 1.28
CA THR A 217 -34.08 18.96 2.41
C THR A 217 -33.36 20.29 2.21
N ALA A 218 -32.55 20.43 1.16
CA ALA A 218 -31.86 21.66 0.82
C ALA A 218 -32.85 22.66 0.20
N VAL A 219 -33.19 23.73 0.94
CA VAL A 219 -34.14 24.76 0.49
C VAL A 219 -33.45 26.11 0.33
N GLY A 220 -33.52 26.70 -0.86
CA GLY A 220 -32.92 28.02 -1.17
C GLY A 220 -31.62 27.94 -1.96
N PHE A 221 -30.92 29.07 -2.09
CA PHE A 221 -29.83 29.27 -3.05
C PHE A 221 -28.43 28.80 -2.59
N GLY A 222 -28.28 28.21 -1.41
CA GLY A 222 -26.99 27.75 -0.88
C GLY A 222 -26.10 28.88 -0.32
N PRO A 223 -24.81 28.61 -0.01
CA PRO A 223 -24.05 27.43 -0.41
C PRO A 223 -24.40 26.17 0.40
N TRP A 224 -24.46 25.03 -0.28
CA TRP A 224 -24.58 23.71 0.35
C TRP A 224 -23.26 22.98 0.22
N ILE A 225 -22.66 22.67 1.37
CA ILE A 225 -21.33 22.08 1.44
C ILE A 225 -21.50 20.69 2.02
N TYR A 226 -21.08 19.69 1.26
CA TYR A 226 -21.23 18.29 1.61
C TYR A 226 -19.89 17.69 1.97
N ARG A 227 -19.90 16.78 2.94
CA ARG A 227 -18.82 15.83 3.17
C ARG A 227 -19.41 14.45 3.37
N VAL A 228 -18.67 13.45 2.94
CA VAL A 228 -19.03 12.05 3.14
C VAL A 228 -17.93 11.42 3.97
N GLU A 229 -18.33 10.67 4.98
CA GLU A 229 -17.40 10.00 5.89
C GLU A 229 -17.75 8.51 5.98
N LEU A 230 -16.73 7.70 6.19
CA LEU A 230 -16.87 6.29 6.53
C LEU A 230 -17.44 6.15 7.96
N GLU A 231 -18.29 5.16 8.20
CA GLU A 231 -18.84 4.81 9.52
C GLU A 231 -18.40 3.43 10.02
#